data_AF-A0A1I3PID4-F1
#
_entry.id   AF-A0A1I3PID4-F1
#
_cell.length_a   1.000
_cell.length_b   1.000
_cell.length_c   1.000
_cell.angle_alpha   90.00
_cell.angle_beta   90.00
_cell.angle_gamma   90.00
#
_symmetry.space_group_name_H-M   'P 1'
#
loop_
_entity.id
_entity.type
_entity.pdbx_description
1 polymer ?
#
loop_
_entity_poly.entity_id
_entity_poly.type
_entity_poly.pdbx_seq_one_letter_code
_entity_poly.pdbx_strand_id
1 'polypeptide(L)'
;MTNTIRDELEKLQPMEMDAGTVFSGSPSGRIIRGYASPCSYTPTPDSGYIFHETSRDIAVWLMNISDPLYVFGPTGSGKTSAIKQLAARLNYPVFEITGHSRLEFPDLVGHLSVRNGSMEFEYGPLALAMKYGGLFLLNEIDLLEPATATGLNGVLDGEALCIAENGGELIIPHPMFRFASTANTNGGSDETGLYQGALRQNLAFLDRFWLCEMGYPAREAEEKLLGGCCPKLPESIRQKMVEYANEVRRLFMGEAGAGMANSIEVTFSTRTLLRWADLTVRFQPLSRQGVQPVTYALDRALGFRATRETRAMLHELAQRIFPQSMGE
;
A
#
# COMPACT_ATOMS: atom_id res chain seq x y z
N MET A 1 -20.57 29.99 0.97
CA MET A 1 -21.06 28.73 0.37
C MET A 1 -20.06 27.65 0.72
N THR A 2 -20.30 26.92 1.79
CA THR A 2 -19.54 25.70 2.10
C THR A 2 -19.96 24.67 1.06
N ASN A 3 -19.15 24.49 0.00
CA ASN A 3 -19.30 23.33 -0.88
C ASN A 3 -19.24 22.11 0.03
N THR A 4 -20.32 21.34 0.09
CA THR A 4 -20.29 20.09 0.82
C THR A 4 -19.52 19.08 -0.01
N ILE A 5 -18.87 18.10 0.64
CA ILE A 5 -18.18 17.00 -0.04
C ILE A 5 -19.08 16.32 -1.08
N ARG A 6 -20.38 16.21 -0.78
CA ARG A 6 -21.39 15.69 -1.69
C ARG A 6 -21.48 16.49 -3.00
N ASP A 7 -21.47 17.81 -2.94
CA ASP A 7 -21.52 18.68 -4.12
C ASP A 7 -20.29 18.48 -5.03
N GLU A 8 -19.13 18.15 -4.45
CA GLU A 8 -17.93 17.83 -5.23
C GLU A 8 -18.07 16.50 -5.95
N LEU A 9 -18.57 15.48 -5.24
CA LEU A 9 -18.75 14.13 -5.79
C LEU A 9 -19.83 14.08 -6.88
N GLU A 10 -20.93 14.82 -6.73
CA GLU A 10 -22.00 14.91 -7.74
C GLU A 10 -21.53 15.59 -9.04
N LYS A 11 -20.46 16.39 -8.99
CA LYS A 11 -19.89 17.11 -10.14
C LYS A 11 -18.81 16.33 -10.89
N LEU A 12 -18.42 15.15 -10.42
CA LEU A 12 -17.41 14.32 -11.07
C LEU A 12 -17.81 14.01 -12.53
N GLN A 13 -16.91 14.30 -13.46
CA GLN A 13 -17.11 14.05 -14.89
C GLN A 13 -16.13 12.97 -15.37
N PRO A 14 -16.60 11.73 -15.62
CA PRO A 14 -15.77 10.69 -16.20
C PRO A 14 -15.17 11.13 -17.54
N MET A 15 -13.90 10.79 -17.76
CA MET A 15 -13.16 11.14 -18.96
C MET A 15 -12.37 9.94 -19.48
N GLU A 16 -12.36 9.76 -20.80
CA GLU A 16 -11.46 8.85 -21.47
C GLU A 16 -10.10 9.51 -21.72
N MET A 17 -9.04 8.79 -21.46
CA MET A 17 -7.65 9.24 -21.56
C MET A 17 -6.82 8.18 -22.30
N ASP A 18 -5.65 8.57 -22.81
CA ASP A 18 -4.68 7.62 -23.33
C ASP A 18 -3.79 7.10 -22.19
N ALA A 19 -3.79 5.78 -21.96
CA ALA A 19 -3.08 5.15 -20.85
C ALA A 19 -1.55 5.38 -20.90
N GLY A 20 -0.97 5.37 -22.10
CA GLY A 20 0.45 5.65 -22.31
C GLY A 20 0.79 7.09 -21.94
N THR A 21 -0.05 8.04 -22.34
CA THR A 21 0.13 9.46 -21.98
C THR A 21 0.07 9.64 -20.47
N VAL A 22 -0.85 8.95 -19.78
CA VAL A 22 -1.01 9.03 -18.32
C VAL A 22 0.15 8.39 -17.55
N PHE A 23 0.61 7.20 -17.96
CA PHE A 23 1.57 6.43 -17.16
C PHE A 23 3.02 6.50 -17.63
N SER A 24 3.27 6.64 -18.94
CA SER A 24 4.61 6.71 -19.52
C SER A 24 4.93 8.06 -20.18
N GLY A 25 3.95 8.95 -20.33
CA GLY A 25 4.10 10.24 -20.99
C GLY A 25 4.14 10.17 -22.52
N SER A 26 3.92 8.99 -23.12
CA SER A 26 3.91 8.80 -24.57
C SER A 26 2.64 8.08 -25.01
N PRO A 27 1.94 8.53 -26.08
CA PRO A 27 0.69 7.91 -26.51
C PRO A 27 0.84 6.43 -26.82
N SER A 28 -0.12 5.63 -26.35
CA SER A 28 -0.17 4.17 -26.58
C SER A 28 -1.31 3.73 -27.49
N GLY A 29 -2.30 4.60 -27.72
CA GLY A 29 -3.57 4.28 -28.38
C GLY A 29 -4.53 3.48 -27.51
N ARG A 30 -4.16 3.15 -26.26
CA ARG A 30 -5.03 2.41 -25.34
C ARG A 30 -5.83 3.37 -24.47
N ILE A 31 -7.15 3.16 -24.45
CA ILE A 31 -8.07 3.97 -23.66
C ILE A 31 -8.03 3.52 -22.20
N ILE A 32 -8.05 4.49 -21.28
CA ILE A 32 -8.31 4.29 -19.86
C ILE A 32 -9.30 5.34 -19.37
N ARG A 33 -10.14 5.01 -18.39
CA ARG A 33 -11.11 5.95 -17.81
C ARG A 33 -10.58 6.54 -16.51
N GLY A 34 -10.77 7.83 -16.35
CA GLY A 34 -10.51 8.59 -15.14
C GLY A 34 -11.55 9.70 -14.99
N TYR A 35 -11.17 10.80 -14.34
CA TYR A 35 -11.99 11.99 -14.20
C TYR A 35 -11.30 13.22 -14.80
N ALA A 36 -12.10 14.14 -15.34
CA ALA A 36 -11.61 15.37 -15.96
C ALA A 36 -10.86 16.29 -14.97
N SER A 37 -11.15 16.20 -13.67
CA SER A 37 -10.51 16.98 -12.62
C SER A 37 -10.48 16.21 -11.29
N PRO A 38 -9.48 16.46 -10.43
CA PRO A 38 -9.43 15.86 -9.09
C PRO A 38 -10.51 16.46 -8.17
N CYS A 39 -10.83 15.75 -7.09
CA CYS A 39 -11.69 16.20 -5.99
C CYS A 39 -10.98 16.03 -4.64
N SER A 40 -11.65 16.36 -3.54
CA SER A 40 -11.09 16.22 -2.19
C SER A 40 -10.65 14.80 -1.81
N TYR A 41 -11.21 13.75 -2.44
CA TYR A 41 -10.81 12.36 -2.23
C TYR A 41 -9.78 11.84 -3.24
N THR A 42 -9.38 12.64 -4.23
CA THR A 42 -8.36 12.23 -5.18
C THR A 42 -6.99 12.25 -4.49
N PRO A 43 -6.22 11.13 -4.47
CA PRO A 43 -4.90 11.14 -3.88
C PRO A 43 -3.96 12.13 -4.59
N THR A 44 -3.07 12.75 -3.83
CA THR A 44 -2.07 13.65 -4.42
C THR A 44 -1.04 12.86 -5.23
N PRO A 45 -0.80 13.21 -6.51
CA PRO A 45 0.25 12.58 -7.30
C PRO A 45 1.63 12.91 -6.72
N ASP A 46 2.47 11.89 -6.55
CA ASP A 46 3.86 12.03 -6.13
C ASP A 46 4.78 11.94 -7.35
N SER A 47 5.43 13.06 -7.68
CA SER A 47 6.38 13.15 -8.80
C SER A 47 7.64 12.31 -8.59
N GLY A 48 7.96 11.97 -7.34
CA GLY A 48 9.07 11.08 -7.00
C GLY A 48 8.70 9.59 -7.01
N TYR A 49 7.43 9.25 -7.20
CA TYR A 49 6.97 7.86 -7.21
C TYR A 49 7.44 7.13 -8.47
N ILE A 50 8.05 5.96 -8.27
CA ILE A 50 8.54 5.11 -9.36
C ILE A 50 7.62 3.88 -9.45
N PHE A 51 6.86 3.79 -10.54
CA PHE A 51 6.18 2.55 -10.87
C PHE A 51 7.19 1.48 -11.28
N HIS A 52 7.03 0.30 -10.71
CA HIS A 52 7.79 -0.89 -11.06
C HIS A 52 6.86 -1.94 -11.70
N GLU A 53 7.43 -3.06 -12.13
CA GLU A 53 6.77 -4.06 -12.96
C GLU A 53 5.41 -4.53 -12.41
N THR A 54 5.28 -4.78 -11.11
CA THR A 54 4.02 -5.22 -10.48
C THR A 54 2.93 -4.14 -10.47
N SER A 55 3.25 -2.87 -10.75
CA SER A 55 2.22 -1.84 -10.97
C SER A 55 1.48 -2.01 -12.30
N ARG A 56 2.01 -2.82 -13.23
CA ARG A 56 1.39 -3.08 -14.54
C ARG A 56 0.05 -3.80 -14.39
N ASP A 57 -0.03 -4.79 -13.49
CA ASP A 57 -1.26 -5.54 -13.26
C ASP A 57 -2.38 -4.63 -12.75
N ILE A 58 -2.05 -3.73 -11.82
CA ILE A 58 -3.00 -2.76 -11.27
C ILE A 58 -3.42 -1.75 -12.35
N ALA A 59 -2.49 -1.32 -13.22
CA ALA A 59 -2.82 -0.44 -14.33
C ALA A 59 -3.77 -1.14 -15.33
N VAL A 60 -3.51 -2.40 -15.67
CA VAL A 60 -4.39 -3.21 -16.54
C VAL A 60 -5.76 -3.42 -15.90
N TRP A 61 -5.81 -3.68 -14.60
CA TRP A 61 -7.06 -3.78 -13.85
C TRP A 61 -7.88 -2.49 -13.92
N LEU A 62 -7.25 -1.32 -13.75
CA LEU A 62 -7.92 -0.01 -13.90
C LEU A 62 -8.45 0.25 -15.32
N MET A 63 -7.82 -0.31 -16.35
CA MET A 63 -8.23 -0.14 -17.75
C MET A 63 -9.50 -0.90 -18.10
N ASN A 64 -9.85 -1.93 -17.33
CA ASN A 64 -10.95 -2.82 -17.65
C ASN A 64 -12.07 -2.71 -16.61
N ILE A 65 -13.28 -3.16 -16.97
CA ILE A 65 -14.26 -3.58 -15.98
C ILE A 65 -13.80 -4.96 -15.55
N SER A 66 -13.52 -5.14 -14.27
CA SER A 66 -12.87 -6.34 -13.76
C SER A 66 -13.35 -6.61 -12.34
N ASP A 67 -13.13 -7.84 -11.92
CA ASP A 67 -13.36 -8.29 -10.54
C ASP A 67 -12.63 -7.36 -9.55
N PRO A 68 -13.11 -7.28 -8.30
CA PRO A 68 -12.39 -6.65 -7.20
C PRO A 68 -10.89 -7.02 -7.17
N LEU A 69 -10.01 -6.05 -6.91
CA LEU A 69 -8.56 -6.28 -6.86
C LEU A 69 -8.12 -6.67 -5.46
N TYR A 70 -7.28 -7.70 -5.34
CA TYR A 70 -6.63 -8.11 -4.09
C TYR A 70 -5.11 -8.06 -4.27
N VAL A 71 -4.46 -7.03 -3.72
CA VAL A 71 -3.00 -6.88 -3.79
C VAL A 71 -2.36 -7.40 -2.51
N PHE A 72 -1.57 -8.46 -2.60
CA PHE A 72 -0.87 -9.03 -1.44
C PHE A 72 0.65 -8.97 -1.56
N GLY A 73 1.36 -9.19 -0.46
CA GLY A 73 2.82 -9.18 -0.42
C GLY A 73 3.33 -8.59 0.89
N PRO A 74 4.65 -8.47 1.08
CA PRO A 74 5.21 -8.08 2.37
C PRO A 74 4.87 -6.65 2.79
N THR A 75 5.00 -6.38 4.09
CA THR A 75 4.75 -5.04 4.64
C THR A 75 5.72 -4.01 4.05
N GLY A 76 5.21 -2.85 3.66
CA GLY A 76 6.02 -1.77 3.10
C GLY A 76 6.63 -2.07 1.73
N SER A 77 6.06 -2.99 0.95
CA SER A 77 6.41 -3.22 -0.47
C SER A 77 5.80 -2.22 -1.45
N GLY A 78 4.82 -1.42 -1.01
CA GLY A 78 4.24 -0.34 -1.81
C GLY A 78 2.82 -0.59 -2.33
N LYS A 79 2.13 -1.65 -1.89
CA LYS A 79 0.76 -2.04 -2.30
C LYS A 79 -0.23 -0.87 -2.35
N THR A 80 -0.51 -0.27 -1.19
CA THR A 80 -1.43 0.86 -1.05
C THR A 80 -0.96 2.07 -1.87
N SER A 81 0.34 2.38 -1.87
CA SER A 81 0.87 3.50 -2.63
C SER A 81 0.73 3.29 -4.14
N ALA A 82 0.88 2.08 -4.66
CA ALA A 82 0.75 1.80 -6.08
C ALA A 82 -0.67 2.07 -6.57
N ILE A 83 -1.68 1.57 -5.84
CA ILE A 83 -3.10 1.82 -6.13
C ILE A 83 -3.38 3.33 -6.09
N LYS A 84 -2.99 4.00 -5.00
CA LYS A 84 -3.25 5.44 -4.83
C LYS A 84 -2.56 6.30 -5.88
N GLN A 85 -1.35 5.94 -6.29
CA GLN A 85 -0.57 6.69 -7.27
C GLN A 85 -1.06 6.47 -8.71
N LEU A 86 -1.59 5.29 -9.03
CA LEU A 86 -2.32 5.09 -10.29
C LEU A 86 -3.64 5.86 -10.30
N ALA A 87 -4.41 5.78 -9.21
CA ALA A 87 -5.65 6.54 -9.04
C ALA A 87 -5.43 8.06 -9.15
N ALA A 88 -4.39 8.59 -8.51
CA ALA A 88 -4.02 10.01 -8.59
C ALA A 88 -3.82 10.49 -10.03
N ARG A 89 -3.16 9.69 -10.87
CA ARG A 89 -2.89 10.02 -12.28
C ARG A 89 -4.14 10.01 -13.15
N LEU A 90 -5.19 9.34 -12.70
CA LEU A 90 -6.50 9.29 -13.34
C LEU A 90 -7.53 10.24 -12.70
N ASN A 91 -7.11 11.07 -11.75
CA ASN A 91 -7.98 11.87 -10.90
C ASN A 91 -9.06 11.06 -10.14
N TYR A 92 -8.84 9.77 -9.94
CA TYR A 92 -9.82 8.87 -9.33
C TYR A 92 -9.99 9.20 -7.84
N PRO A 93 -11.22 9.45 -7.35
CA PRO A 93 -11.50 9.53 -5.92
C PRO A 93 -11.21 8.19 -5.24
N VAL A 94 -10.47 8.21 -4.13
CA VAL A 94 -10.17 7.01 -3.34
C VAL A 94 -10.77 7.15 -1.93
N PHE A 95 -11.65 6.23 -1.60
CA PHE A 95 -12.29 6.11 -0.30
C PHE A 95 -11.60 4.98 0.47
N GLU A 96 -10.64 5.35 1.31
CA GLU A 96 -9.74 4.43 1.99
C GLU A 96 -10.21 4.16 3.42
N ILE A 97 -10.18 2.87 3.81
CA ILE A 97 -10.33 2.44 5.20
C ILE A 97 -9.38 1.27 5.48
N THR A 98 -8.91 1.16 6.73
CA THR A 98 -8.00 0.11 7.15
C THR A 98 -8.72 -0.92 8.01
N GLY A 99 -8.58 -2.18 7.64
CA GLY A 99 -9.10 -3.34 8.34
C GLY A 99 -8.52 -3.49 9.74
N HIS A 100 -9.38 -3.87 10.68
CA HIS A 100 -9.00 -4.26 12.03
C HIS A 100 -10.12 -5.10 12.65
N SER A 101 -9.84 -5.79 13.76
CA SER A 101 -10.79 -6.73 14.39
C SER A 101 -12.11 -6.10 14.86
N ARG A 102 -12.16 -4.77 15.03
CA ARG A 102 -13.37 -4.03 15.39
C ARG A 102 -14.10 -3.37 14.22
N LEU A 103 -13.67 -3.63 12.98
CA LEU A 103 -14.28 -2.97 11.82
C LEU A 103 -15.53 -3.74 11.44
N GLU A 104 -16.67 -3.06 11.49
CA GLU A 104 -17.97 -3.65 11.20
C GLU A 104 -18.51 -3.18 9.85
N PHE A 105 -19.46 -3.92 9.30
CA PHE A 105 -20.08 -3.57 8.01
C PHE A 105 -20.72 -2.17 7.99
N PRO A 106 -21.39 -1.68 9.07
CA PRO A 106 -21.89 -0.30 9.14
C PRO A 106 -20.80 0.77 9.03
N ASP A 107 -19.57 0.51 9.47
CA ASP A 107 -18.45 1.46 9.31
C ASP A 107 -18.11 1.68 7.83
N LEU A 108 -18.37 0.67 6.98
CA LEU A 108 -18.15 0.73 5.55
C LEU A 108 -19.31 1.44 4.83
N VAL A 109 -20.54 1.11 5.23
CA VAL A 109 -21.77 1.51 4.53
C VAL A 109 -22.29 2.87 4.98
N GLY A 110 -22.22 3.17 6.28
CA GLY A 110 -22.79 4.36 6.88
C GLY A 110 -23.73 4.04 8.04
N HIS A 111 -24.10 5.08 8.78
CA HIS A 111 -24.94 4.99 9.97
C HIS A 111 -25.80 6.24 10.13
N LEU A 112 -26.87 6.14 10.93
CA LEU A 112 -27.66 7.30 11.34
C LEU A 112 -26.90 8.15 12.35
N SER A 113 -26.77 9.44 12.07
CA SER A 113 -26.15 10.44 12.95
C SER A 113 -27.14 11.56 13.26
N VAL A 114 -27.00 12.22 14.42
CA VAL A 114 -27.82 13.39 14.76
C VAL A 114 -27.07 14.65 14.33
N ARG A 115 -27.64 15.37 13.35
CA ARG A 115 -27.12 16.66 12.90
C ARG A 115 -28.20 17.72 13.09
N ASN A 116 -27.87 18.81 13.79
CA ASN A 116 -28.79 19.93 14.06
C ASN A 116 -30.16 19.52 14.65
N GLY A 117 -30.22 18.44 15.42
CA GLY A 117 -31.45 17.95 16.03
C GLY A 117 -32.31 17.03 15.15
N SER A 118 -31.89 16.75 13.90
CA SER A 118 -32.50 15.73 13.03
C SER A 118 -31.60 14.51 12.87
N MET A 119 -32.22 13.33 12.73
CA MET A 119 -31.51 12.12 12.32
C MET A 119 -31.25 12.19 10.81
N GLU A 120 -29.98 12.14 10.42
CA GLU A 120 -29.51 12.14 9.04
C GLU A 120 -28.61 10.91 8.82
N PHE A 121 -28.80 10.23 7.69
CA PHE A 121 -27.93 9.11 7.32
C PHE A 121 -26.59 9.64 6.78
N GLU A 122 -25.50 9.22 7.42
CA GLU A 122 -24.14 9.55 7.00
C GLU A 122 -23.53 8.35 6.27
N TYR A 123 -23.31 8.49 4.96
CA TYR A 123 -22.73 7.43 4.13
C TYR A 123 -21.28 7.16 4.50
N GLY A 124 -20.96 5.87 4.63
CA GLY A 124 -19.59 5.38 4.81
C GLY A 124 -18.80 5.34 3.50
N PRO A 125 -17.49 5.07 3.59
CA PRO A 125 -16.57 5.12 2.45
C PRO A 125 -16.95 4.18 1.30
N LEU A 126 -17.48 2.98 1.61
CA LEU A 126 -17.91 2.04 0.58
C LEU A 126 -19.15 2.56 -0.15
N ALA A 127 -20.16 3.02 0.59
CA ALA A 127 -21.39 3.54 0.00
C ALA A 127 -21.12 4.80 -0.84
N LEU A 128 -20.24 5.69 -0.39
CA LEU A 128 -19.82 6.89 -1.15
C LEU A 128 -19.13 6.50 -2.46
N ALA A 129 -18.15 5.60 -2.41
CA ALA A 129 -17.44 5.13 -3.60
C ALA A 129 -18.40 4.47 -4.60
N MET A 130 -19.31 3.63 -4.09
CA MET A 130 -20.25 2.88 -4.92
C MET A 130 -21.31 3.79 -5.55
N LYS A 131 -21.80 4.79 -4.81
CA LYS A 131 -22.82 5.74 -5.26
C LYS A 131 -22.31 6.77 -6.27
N TYR A 132 -21.12 7.34 -6.03
CA TYR A 132 -20.60 8.47 -6.82
C TYR A 132 -19.49 8.08 -7.82
N GLY A 133 -19.09 6.79 -7.86
CA GLY A 133 -18.04 6.34 -8.77
C GLY A 133 -16.64 6.63 -8.25
N GLY A 134 -16.26 5.98 -7.16
CA GLY A 134 -14.90 6.03 -6.62
C GLY A 134 -14.25 4.65 -6.58
N LEU A 135 -12.97 4.66 -6.20
CA LEU A 135 -12.26 3.47 -5.81
C LEU A 135 -12.40 3.32 -4.30
N PHE A 136 -13.09 2.28 -3.85
CA PHE A 136 -13.06 1.87 -2.45
C PHE A 136 -11.79 1.05 -2.19
N LEU A 137 -10.96 1.51 -1.25
CA LEU A 137 -9.68 0.89 -0.89
C LEU A 137 -9.73 0.35 0.53
N LEU A 138 -9.80 -0.97 0.66
CA LEU A 138 -9.77 -1.67 1.95
C LEU A 138 -8.36 -2.18 2.23
N ASN A 139 -7.60 -1.45 3.05
CA ASN A 139 -6.27 -1.90 3.46
C ASN A 139 -6.36 -3.00 4.53
N GLU A 140 -5.39 -3.90 4.53
CA GLU A 140 -5.26 -4.97 5.53
C GLU A 140 -6.56 -5.80 5.66
N ILE A 141 -7.11 -6.21 4.51
CA ILE A 141 -8.35 -7.01 4.43
C ILE A 141 -8.22 -8.36 5.17
N ASP A 142 -6.99 -8.86 5.28
CA ASP A 142 -6.63 -10.04 6.05
C ASP A 142 -6.77 -9.84 7.57
N LEU A 143 -7.05 -8.61 8.06
CA LEU A 143 -7.36 -8.34 9.48
C LEU A 143 -8.87 -8.27 9.76
N LEU A 144 -9.73 -8.45 8.76
CA LEU A 144 -11.17 -8.40 8.95
C LEU A 144 -11.73 -9.67 9.59
N GLU A 145 -12.65 -9.47 10.52
CA GLU A 145 -13.47 -10.54 11.05
C GLU A 145 -14.31 -11.19 9.93
N PRO A 146 -14.49 -12.52 9.95
CA PRO A 146 -15.24 -13.24 8.92
C PRO A 146 -16.66 -12.71 8.69
N ALA A 147 -17.32 -12.20 9.74
CA ALA A 147 -18.65 -11.61 9.64
C ALA A 147 -18.65 -10.35 8.76
N THR A 148 -17.67 -9.45 8.96
CA THR A 148 -17.51 -8.25 8.14
C THR A 148 -17.14 -8.59 6.70
N ALA A 149 -16.24 -9.56 6.49
CA ALA A 149 -15.90 -10.05 5.15
C ALA A 149 -17.12 -10.63 4.43
N THR A 150 -17.96 -11.39 5.12
CA THR A 150 -19.19 -11.98 4.55
C THR A 150 -20.19 -10.90 4.12
N GLY A 151 -20.28 -9.79 4.85
CA GLY A 151 -21.10 -8.64 4.47
C GLY A 151 -20.71 -8.02 3.12
N LEU A 152 -19.46 -8.18 2.69
CA LEU A 152 -18.97 -7.66 1.41
C LEU A 152 -19.32 -8.54 0.19
N ASN A 153 -19.77 -9.78 0.39
CA ASN A 153 -19.96 -10.74 -0.72
C ASN A 153 -20.82 -10.17 -1.87
N GLY A 154 -21.99 -9.61 -1.57
CA GLY A 154 -22.86 -9.05 -2.60
C GLY A 154 -22.20 -7.89 -3.36
N VAL A 155 -21.46 -7.02 -2.67
CA VAL A 155 -20.72 -5.91 -3.30
C VAL A 155 -19.61 -6.44 -4.21
N LEU A 156 -18.90 -7.48 -3.78
CA LEU A 156 -17.85 -8.13 -4.56
C LEU A 156 -18.42 -8.87 -5.78
N ASP A 157 -19.63 -9.41 -5.68
CA ASP A 157 -20.39 -10.02 -6.78
C ASP A 157 -21.00 -8.95 -7.74
N GLY A 158 -20.83 -7.66 -7.43
CA GLY A 158 -21.34 -6.54 -8.25
C GLY A 158 -22.83 -6.23 -8.03
N GLU A 159 -23.42 -6.76 -6.97
CA GLU A 159 -24.82 -6.53 -6.62
C GLU A 159 -25.05 -5.11 -6.07
N ALA A 160 -26.32 -4.69 -6.05
CA ALA A 160 -26.71 -3.43 -5.43
C ALA A 160 -26.67 -3.51 -3.90
N LEU A 161 -26.21 -2.43 -3.26
CA LEU A 161 -26.12 -2.33 -1.81
C LEU A 161 -27.44 -1.76 -1.25
N CYS A 162 -28.17 -2.59 -0.51
CA CYS A 162 -29.38 -2.16 0.19
C CYS A 162 -29.03 -1.61 1.58
N ILE A 163 -29.41 -0.37 1.86
CA ILE A 163 -29.22 0.31 3.14
C ILE A 163 -30.57 0.41 3.86
N ALA A 164 -30.89 -0.63 4.63
CA ALA A 164 -32.15 -0.72 5.36
C ALA A 164 -32.37 0.47 6.31
N GLU A 165 -31.32 0.92 7.02
CA GLU A 165 -31.37 2.05 7.95
C GLU A 165 -31.68 3.39 7.26
N ASN A 166 -31.34 3.53 5.98
CA ASN A 166 -31.65 4.71 5.19
C ASN A 166 -32.96 4.55 4.39
N GLY A 167 -33.99 4.01 5.05
CA GLY A 167 -35.31 3.81 4.44
C GLY A 167 -35.33 2.77 3.31
N GLY A 168 -34.38 1.82 3.31
CA GLY A 168 -34.26 0.82 2.25
C GLY A 168 -33.69 1.35 0.94
N GLU A 169 -32.86 2.40 0.99
CA GLU A 169 -32.16 2.91 -0.18
C GLU A 169 -31.36 1.80 -0.87
N LEU A 170 -31.51 1.70 -2.18
CA LEU A 170 -30.75 0.77 -3.00
C LEU A 170 -29.69 1.53 -3.81
N ILE A 171 -28.41 1.32 -3.51
CA ILE A 171 -27.29 1.88 -4.26
C ILE A 171 -26.88 0.89 -5.34
N ILE A 172 -27.07 1.26 -6.61
CA ILE A 172 -26.55 0.51 -7.75
C ILE A 172 -25.09 0.93 -7.96
N PRO A 173 -24.12 0.00 -8.11
CA PRO A 173 -22.73 0.36 -8.34
C PRO A 173 -22.59 1.27 -9.57
N HIS A 174 -22.01 2.45 -9.37
CA HIS A 174 -21.70 3.35 -10.47
C HIS A 174 -20.73 2.66 -11.46
N PRO A 175 -20.78 2.92 -12.79
CA PRO A 175 -19.86 2.28 -13.76
C PRO A 175 -18.36 2.55 -13.50
N MET A 176 -18.07 3.67 -12.81
CA MET A 176 -16.74 4.03 -12.31
C MET A 176 -16.49 3.56 -10.87
N PHE A 177 -17.33 2.69 -10.30
CA PHE A 177 -17.00 2.06 -9.02
C PHE A 177 -15.89 1.03 -9.22
N ARG A 178 -14.93 1.00 -8.30
CA ARG A 178 -13.87 -0.01 -8.24
C ARG A 178 -13.65 -0.42 -6.80
N PHE A 179 -13.44 -1.71 -6.57
CA PHE A 179 -13.07 -2.26 -5.27
C PHE A 179 -11.62 -2.74 -5.34
N ALA A 180 -10.76 -2.23 -4.45
CA ALA A 180 -9.42 -2.76 -4.27
C ALA A 180 -9.15 -3.02 -2.80
N SER A 181 -8.36 -4.05 -2.51
CA SER A 181 -7.87 -4.36 -1.19
C SER A 181 -6.37 -4.59 -1.18
N THR A 182 -5.78 -4.43 0.01
CA THR A 182 -4.40 -4.83 0.25
C THR A 182 -4.33 -5.80 1.40
N ALA A 183 -3.40 -6.75 1.33
CA ALA A 183 -3.16 -7.73 2.38
C ALA A 183 -1.66 -8.00 2.54
N ASN A 184 -1.27 -8.57 3.67
CA ASN A 184 0.07 -9.11 3.83
C ASN A 184 0.15 -10.58 3.41
N THR A 185 -0.97 -11.31 3.46
CA THR A 185 -1.07 -12.69 2.99
C THR A 185 -1.90 -12.81 1.71
N ASN A 186 -1.73 -13.91 0.97
CA ASN A 186 -2.57 -14.27 -0.19
C ASN A 186 -3.97 -14.81 0.21
N GLY A 187 -4.41 -14.55 1.45
CA GLY A 187 -5.63 -15.11 2.03
C GLY A 187 -5.46 -16.50 2.66
N GLY A 188 -4.28 -17.13 2.51
CA GLY A 188 -3.89 -18.31 3.28
C GLY A 188 -3.62 -18.00 4.76
N SER A 189 -3.41 -19.05 5.56
CA SER A 189 -2.79 -18.87 6.88
C SER A 189 -1.38 -18.32 6.69
N ASP A 190 -0.95 -17.42 7.55
CA ASP A 190 0.45 -17.03 7.63
C ASP A 190 1.29 -18.22 8.11
N GLU A 191 1.78 -19.02 7.16
CA GLU A 191 2.61 -20.20 7.42
C GLU A 191 3.96 -19.82 8.06
N THR A 192 4.35 -18.54 7.96
CA THR A 192 5.60 -18.02 8.49
C THR A 192 5.48 -17.53 9.95
N GLY A 193 4.26 -17.26 10.43
CA GLY A 193 4.00 -16.66 11.74
C GLY A 193 4.47 -15.21 11.90
N LEU A 194 4.86 -14.55 10.81
CA LEU A 194 5.45 -13.20 10.77
C LEU A 194 4.40 -12.07 10.76
N TYR A 195 3.16 -12.36 10.39
CA TYR A 195 2.04 -11.43 10.27
C TYR A 195 0.99 -11.71 11.35
N GLN A 196 1.30 -11.30 12.58
CA GLN A 196 0.39 -11.44 13.72
C GLN A 196 -0.97 -10.79 13.44
N GLY A 197 -2.04 -11.54 13.68
CA GLY A 197 -3.42 -11.09 13.51
C GLY A 197 -4.00 -11.29 12.11
N ALA A 198 -3.20 -11.72 11.12
CA ALA A 198 -3.72 -12.09 9.80
C ALA A 198 -4.64 -13.32 9.91
N LEU A 199 -5.88 -13.15 9.46
CA LEU A 199 -6.92 -14.16 9.45
C LEU A 199 -6.97 -14.82 8.08
N ARG A 200 -7.02 -16.16 8.08
CA ARG A 200 -7.22 -16.94 6.87
C ARG A 200 -8.58 -16.59 6.26
N GLN A 201 -8.58 -16.26 4.98
CA GLN A 201 -9.78 -15.93 4.24
C GLN A 201 -10.42 -17.20 3.64
N ASN A 202 -11.74 -17.17 3.50
CA ASN A 202 -12.47 -18.27 2.87
C ASN A 202 -12.13 -18.31 1.36
N LEU A 203 -11.91 -19.50 0.80
CA LEU A 203 -11.66 -19.67 -0.64
C LEU A 203 -12.79 -19.07 -1.50
N ALA A 204 -14.05 -19.22 -1.10
CA ALA A 204 -15.16 -18.62 -1.82
C ALA A 204 -15.09 -17.08 -1.81
N PHE A 205 -14.57 -16.48 -0.74
CA PHE A 205 -14.35 -15.04 -0.67
C PHE A 205 -13.24 -14.61 -1.64
N LEU A 206 -12.12 -15.33 -1.66
CA LEU A 206 -10.98 -15.05 -2.54
C LEU A 206 -11.28 -15.25 -4.03
N ASP A 207 -12.17 -16.18 -4.39
CA ASP A 207 -12.56 -16.47 -5.78
C ASP A 207 -13.23 -15.27 -6.50
N ARG A 208 -13.68 -14.27 -5.73
CA ARG A 208 -14.25 -13.02 -6.24
C ARG A 208 -13.21 -11.97 -6.60
N PHE A 209 -11.93 -12.25 -6.40
CA PHE A 209 -10.87 -11.26 -6.59
C PHE A 209 -9.95 -11.61 -7.76
N TRP A 210 -9.47 -10.56 -8.42
CA TRP A 210 -8.21 -10.60 -9.16
C TRP A 210 -7.05 -10.47 -8.16
N LEU A 211 -6.28 -11.54 -7.96
CA LEU A 211 -5.10 -11.51 -7.10
C LEU A 211 -3.85 -10.97 -7.82
N CYS A 212 -3.14 -10.06 -7.16
CA CYS A 212 -1.86 -9.52 -7.61
C CYS A 212 -0.83 -9.60 -6.48
N GLU A 213 0.32 -10.21 -6.76
CA GLU A 213 1.44 -10.26 -5.82
C GLU A 213 2.37 -9.08 -6.02
N MET A 214 2.68 -8.38 -4.93
CA MET A 214 3.60 -7.25 -4.92
C MET A 214 4.70 -7.44 -3.89
N GLY A 215 5.83 -7.97 -4.37
CA GLY A 215 7.10 -7.99 -3.68
C GLY A 215 7.77 -6.61 -3.60
N TYR A 216 8.93 -6.57 -2.95
CA TYR A 216 9.76 -5.35 -2.93
C TYR A 216 10.26 -5.00 -4.33
N PRO A 217 10.49 -3.71 -4.64
CA PRO A 217 11.00 -3.32 -5.95
C PRO A 217 12.35 -3.96 -6.25
N ALA A 218 12.65 -4.13 -7.54
CA ALA A 218 13.95 -4.60 -7.99
C ALA A 218 15.08 -3.68 -7.51
N ARG A 219 16.31 -4.21 -7.46
CA ARG A 219 17.50 -3.51 -6.97
C ARG A 219 17.65 -2.12 -7.59
N GLU A 220 17.57 -2.06 -8.92
CA GLU A 220 17.75 -0.83 -9.69
C GLU A 220 16.68 0.21 -9.37
N ALA A 221 15.45 -0.23 -9.09
CA ALA A 221 14.35 0.63 -8.71
C ALA A 221 14.57 1.23 -7.30
N GLU A 222 14.99 0.41 -6.33
CA GLU A 222 15.31 0.92 -4.99
C GLU A 222 16.53 1.85 -4.98
N GLU A 223 17.58 1.54 -5.76
CA GLU A 223 18.74 2.44 -5.91
C GLU A 223 18.32 3.81 -6.47
N LYS A 224 17.44 3.81 -7.48
CA LYS A 224 16.88 5.04 -8.06
C LYS A 224 16.00 5.80 -7.06
N LEU A 225 15.16 5.10 -6.28
CA LEU A 225 14.37 5.70 -5.20
C LEU A 225 15.27 6.38 -4.16
N LEU A 226 16.32 5.69 -3.70
CA LEU A 226 17.29 6.26 -2.76
C LEU A 226 17.97 7.49 -3.33
N GLY A 227 18.30 7.48 -4.63
CA GLY A 227 18.91 8.62 -5.31
C GLY A 227 17.99 9.84 -5.40
N GLY A 228 16.69 9.62 -5.61
CA GLY A 228 15.69 10.68 -5.62
C GLY A 228 15.44 11.28 -4.23
N CYS A 229 15.26 10.43 -3.20
CA CYS A 229 14.93 10.90 -1.85
C CYS A 229 16.14 11.43 -1.07
N CYS A 230 17.35 10.95 -1.40
CA CYS A 230 18.58 11.31 -0.70
C CYS A 230 19.71 11.62 -1.70
N PRO A 231 19.65 12.75 -2.43
CA PRO A 231 20.67 13.09 -3.44
C PRO A 231 22.09 13.22 -2.89
N LYS A 232 22.24 13.51 -1.59
CA LYS A 232 23.53 13.61 -0.89
C LYS A 232 24.16 12.25 -0.54
N LEU A 233 23.41 11.15 -0.69
CA LEU A 233 23.88 9.81 -0.40
C LEU A 233 24.67 9.27 -1.60
N PRO A 234 25.96 8.91 -1.43
CA PRO A 234 26.78 8.43 -2.54
C PRO A 234 26.22 7.17 -3.18
N GLU A 235 26.40 7.02 -4.50
CA GLU A 235 25.88 5.88 -5.26
C GLU A 235 26.34 4.52 -4.73
N SER A 236 27.62 4.40 -4.40
CA SER A 236 28.19 3.18 -3.80
C SER A 236 27.54 2.82 -2.46
N ILE A 237 27.13 3.82 -1.67
CA ILE A 237 26.41 3.59 -0.42
C ILE A 237 24.97 3.15 -0.72
N ARG A 238 24.28 3.76 -1.69
CA ARG A 238 22.93 3.33 -2.10
C ARG A 238 22.91 1.86 -2.53
N GLN A 239 23.84 1.47 -3.39
CA GLN A 239 23.99 0.09 -3.87
C GLN A 239 24.17 -0.90 -2.70
N LYS A 240 25.05 -0.58 -1.75
CA LYS A 240 25.29 -1.39 -0.56
C LYS A 240 24.08 -1.43 0.40
N MET A 241 23.31 -0.35 0.50
CA MET A 241 22.10 -0.33 1.34
C MET A 241 21.01 -1.24 0.77
N VAL A 242 20.87 -1.27 -0.56
CA VAL A 242 19.93 -2.19 -1.24
C VAL A 242 20.40 -3.64 -1.12
N GLU A 243 21.70 -3.90 -1.28
CA GLU A 243 22.30 -5.20 -1.02
C GLU A 243 22.02 -5.68 0.42
N TYR A 244 22.27 -4.82 1.40
CA TYR A 244 21.97 -5.09 2.81
C TYR A 244 20.49 -5.40 3.02
N ALA A 245 19.59 -4.59 2.47
CA ALA A 245 18.15 -4.80 2.59
C ALA A 245 17.71 -6.16 2.02
N ASN A 246 18.24 -6.54 0.86
CA ASN A 246 17.94 -7.83 0.23
C ASN A 246 18.44 -9.02 1.04
N GLU A 247 19.63 -8.93 1.65
CA GLU A 247 20.12 -10.01 2.52
C GLU A 247 19.26 -10.14 3.78
N VAL A 248 18.83 -9.03 4.39
CA VAL A 248 17.91 -9.06 5.54
C VAL A 248 16.55 -9.66 5.16
N ARG A 249 16.02 -9.33 3.96
CA ARG A 249 14.78 -9.93 3.46
C ARG A 249 14.90 -11.45 3.26
N ARG A 250 16.04 -11.92 2.74
CA ARG A 250 16.34 -13.35 2.59
C ARG A 250 16.38 -14.08 3.93
N LEU A 251 17.03 -13.47 4.94
CA LEU A 251 17.06 -14.00 6.31
C LEU A 251 15.65 -14.05 6.94
N PHE A 252 14.83 -13.03 6.71
CA PHE A 252 13.44 -12.97 7.20
C PHE A 252 12.56 -14.06 6.58
N MET A 253 12.74 -14.35 5.28
CA MET A 253 12.00 -15.41 4.58
C MET A 253 12.48 -16.83 4.94
N GLY A 254 13.51 -16.98 5.76
CA GLY A 254 14.06 -18.29 6.13
C GLY A 254 14.83 -18.98 5.00
N GLU A 255 15.20 -18.26 3.94
CA GLU A 255 15.94 -18.79 2.77
C GLU A 255 17.47 -18.87 3.01
N ALA A 256 17.90 -18.82 4.28
CA ALA A 256 19.26 -19.14 4.65
C ALA A 256 19.44 -20.67 4.58
N GLY A 257 20.18 -21.15 3.58
CA GLY A 257 20.34 -22.56 3.24
C GLY A 257 20.56 -23.51 4.42
N ALA A 258 20.16 -24.78 4.21
CA ALA A 258 20.22 -25.90 5.14
C ALA A 258 21.49 -25.88 6.03
N GLY A 259 21.38 -25.31 7.23
CA GLY A 259 22.51 -25.22 8.16
C GLY A 259 22.44 -24.10 9.20
N MET A 260 21.63 -23.04 9.02
CA MET A 260 21.43 -22.02 10.06
C MET A 260 19.97 -21.87 10.45
N ALA A 261 19.67 -22.19 11.70
CA ALA A 261 18.37 -22.08 12.35
C ALA A 261 17.98 -20.63 12.73
N ASN A 262 18.35 -19.63 11.92
CA ASN A 262 18.15 -18.21 12.29
C ASN A 262 17.36 -17.46 11.21
N SER A 263 16.07 -17.77 11.07
CA SER A 263 15.14 -16.77 10.55
C SER A 263 15.12 -15.60 11.53
N ILE A 264 15.02 -14.38 11.01
CA ILE A 264 14.92 -13.17 11.83
C ILE A 264 13.47 -12.68 11.87
N GLU A 265 13.08 -12.06 12.98
CA GLU A 265 11.71 -11.59 13.22
C GLU A 265 11.41 -10.21 12.64
N VAL A 266 12.40 -9.56 12.00
CA VAL A 266 12.24 -8.25 11.37
C VAL A 266 12.65 -8.27 9.91
N THR A 267 11.90 -7.57 9.06
CA THR A 267 12.17 -7.42 7.64
C THR A 267 12.66 -6.02 7.28
N PHE A 268 13.40 -5.91 6.17
CA PHE A 268 13.91 -4.63 5.66
C PHE A 268 13.02 -4.08 4.55
N SER A 269 11.85 -3.56 4.92
CA SER A 269 10.92 -2.98 3.94
C SER A 269 11.53 -1.80 3.17
N THR A 270 11.00 -1.49 1.97
CA THR A 270 11.42 -0.29 1.22
C THR A 270 11.22 0.98 2.04
N ARG A 271 10.18 1.04 2.88
CA ARG A 271 9.98 2.14 3.86
C ARG A 271 11.12 2.24 4.86
N THR A 272 11.60 1.11 5.39
CA THR A 272 12.75 1.05 6.30
C THR A 272 14.04 1.51 5.59
N LEU A 273 14.22 1.10 4.33
CA LEU A 273 15.36 1.49 3.50
C LEU A 273 15.43 3.00 3.24
N LEU A 274 14.31 3.60 2.81
CA LEU A 274 14.24 5.06 2.62
C LEU A 274 14.52 5.81 3.92
N ARG A 275 13.97 5.34 5.05
CA ARG A 275 14.25 5.90 6.38
C ARG A 275 15.72 5.78 6.76
N TRP A 276 16.33 4.62 6.50
CA TRP A 276 17.74 4.39 6.82
C TRP A 276 18.65 5.33 6.02
N ALA A 277 18.35 5.56 4.74
CA ALA A 277 19.06 6.51 3.89
C ALA A 277 18.92 7.96 4.41
N ASP A 278 17.70 8.41 4.69
CA ASP A 278 17.45 9.75 5.23
C ASP A 278 18.19 9.98 6.56
N LEU A 279 18.09 9.02 7.49
CA LEU A 279 18.80 9.09 8.78
C LEU A 279 20.32 9.07 8.60
N THR A 280 20.86 8.27 7.68
CA THR A 280 22.29 8.24 7.38
C THR A 280 22.80 9.62 6.95
N VAL A 281 22.04 10.32 6.09
CA VAL A 281 22.38 11.68 5.66
C VAL A 281 22.27 12.67 6.82
N ARG A 282 21.22 12.58 7.66
CA ARG A 282 21.03 13.47 8.82
C ARG A 282 22.11 13.30 9.89
N PHE A 283 22.59 12.08 10.10
CA PHE A 283 23.65 11.77 11.06
C PHE A 283 25.06 11.92 10.49
N GLN A 284 25.22 12.36 9.25
CA GLN A 284 26.53 12.60 8.63
C GLN A 284 27.49 13.43 9.53
N PRO A 285 27.05 14.50 10.24
CA PRO A 285 27.95 15.28 11.09
C PRO A 285 28.61 14.50 12.24
N LEU A 286 28.02 13.38 12.68
CA LEU A 286 28.59 12.54 13.74
C LEU A 286 29.88 11.82 13.31
N SER A 287 30.16 11.75 12.01
CA SER A 287 31.44 11.25 11.49
C SER A 287 32.65 11.99 12.07
N ARG A 288 32.51 13.28 12.39
CA ARG A 288 33.55 14.11 13.03
C ARG A 288 33.91 13.63 14.45
N GLN A 289 33.07 12.80 15.06
CA GLN A 289 33.26 12.23 16.39
C GLN A 289 33.63 10.74 16.33
N GLY A 290 34.00 10.23 15.14
CA GLY A 290 34.32 8.81 14.94
C GLY A 290 33.11 7.89 14.87
N VAL A 291 31.89 8.42 14.81
CA VAL A 291 30.67 7.61 14.69
C VAL A 291 30.33 7.39 13.21
N GLN A 292 30.23 6.12 12.79
CA GLN A 292 29.84 5.76 11.43
C GLN A 292 28.32 5.99 11.22
N PRO A 293 27.89 6.95 10.38
CA PRO A 293 26.47 7.33 10.27
C PRO A 293 25.57 6.20 9.80
N VAL A 294 26.03 5.35 8.87
CA VAL A 294 25.29 4.20 8.32
C VAL A 294 24.89 3.24 9.45
N THR A 295 25.86 2.80 10.25
CA THR A 295 25.66 1.88 11.37
C THR A 295 24.83 2.54 12.48
N TYR A 296 25.08 3.81 12.76
CA TYR A 296 24.33 4.56 13.78
C TYR A 296 22.85 4.76 13.43
N ALA A 297 22.57 4.94 12.13
CA ALA A 297 21.22 5.07 11.61
C ALA A 297 20.47 3.74 11.57
N LEU A 298 21.17 2.60 11.43
CA LEU A 298 20.57 1.28 11.31
C LEU A 298 19.70 0.92 12.52
N ASP A 299 20.17 1.20 13.73
CA ASP A 299 19.40 0.92 14.95
C ASP A 299 18.07 1.68 15.00
N ARG A 300 18.08 2.94 14.57
CA ARG A 300 16.88 3.80 14.52
C ARG A 300 15.94 3.41 13.39
N ALA A 301 16.49 2.91 12.28
CA ALA A 301 15.70 2.46 11.14
C ALA A 301 15.02 1.11 11.41
N LEU A 302 15.77 0.15 11.96
CA LEU A 302 15.32 -1.23 12.17
C LEU A 302 15.77 -1.84 13.50
N GLY A 303 17.04 -1.69 13.88
CA GLY A 303 17.65 -2.51 14.95
C GLY A 303 16.96 -2.43 16.31
N PHE A 304 16.33 -1.31 16.68
CA PHE A 304 15.57 -1.19 17.93
C PHE A 304 14.22 -1.93 17.94
N ARG A 305 13.77 -2.45 16.80
CA ARG A 305 12.58 -3.33 16.71
C ARG A 305 12.93 -4.80 16.85
N ALA A 306 14.20 -5.14 16.72
CA ALA A 306 14.68 -6.52 16.79
C ALA A 306 14.99 -6.92 18.24
N THR A 307 14.94 -8.23 18.47
CA THR A 307 15.56 -8.93 19.60
C THR A 307 17.06 -8.62 19.66
N ARG A 308 17.69 -8.92 20.79
CA ARG A 308 19.12 -8.64 20.97
C ARG A 308 19.97 -9.47 20.01
N GLU A 309 19.57 -10.71 19.81
CA GLU A 309 20.18 -11.72 18.95
C GLU A 309 20.11 -11.26 17.48
N THR A 310 18.90 -10.96 16.99
CA THR A 310 18.71 -10.45 15.63
C THR A 310 19.40 -9.11 15.43
N ARG A 311 19.37 -8.21 16.41
CA ARG A 311 20.08 -6.93 16.31
C ARG A 311 21.60 -7.15 16.18
N ALA A 312 22.20 -8.09 16.90
CA ALA A 312 23.60 -8.42 16.76
C ALA A 312 23.92 -8.92 15.33
N MET A 313 23.10 -9.83 14.80
CA MET A 313 23.22 -10.33 13.41
C MET A 313 23.11 -9.19 12.38
N LEU A 314 22.17 -8.26 12.57
CA LEU A 314 22.01 -7.08 11.70
C LEU A 314 23.29 -6.21 11.68
N HIS A 315 23.96 -6.05 12.81
CA HIS A 315 25.22 -5.30 12.92
C HIS A 315 26.41 -6.05 12.30
N GLU A 316 26.53 -7.36 12.51
CA GLU A 316 27.55 -8.20 11.86
C GLU A 316 27.43 -8.13 10.33
N LEU A 317 26.20 -8.23 9.82
CA LEU A 317 25.93 -8.07 8.39
C LEU A 317 26.32 -6.67 7.89
N ALA A 318 26.05 -5.62 8.69
CA ALA A 318 26.35 -4.25 8.33
C ALA A 318 27.87 -4.02 8.26
N GLN A 319 28.63 -4.57 9.20
CA GLN A 319 30.10 -4.53 9.18
C GLN A 319 30.70 -5.23 7.96
N ARG A 320 30.10 -6.36 7.53
CA ARG A 320 30.52 -7.08 6.32
C ARG A 320 30.33 -6.25 5.05
N ILE A 321 29.19 -5.58 4.91
CA ILE A 321 28.81 -4.84 3.69
C ILE A 321 29.43 -3.42 3.68
N PHE A 322 29.54 -2.79 4.84
CA PHE A 322 30.12 -1.46 5.04
C PHE A 322 31.40 -1.54 5.88
N PRO A 323 32.48 -2.19 5.36
CA PRO A 323 33.74 -2.25 6.08
C PRO A 323 34.24 -0.84 6.32
N GLN A 324 34.66 -0.57 7.55
CA GLN A 324 35.39 0.66 7.84
C GLN A 324 36.70 0.60 7.06
N SER A 325 36.95 1.57 6.21
CA SER A 325 38.31 1.82 5.72
C SER A 325 39.17 2.07 6.95
N MET A 326 40.03 1.10 7.31
CA MET A 326 41.16 1.39 8.19
C MET A 326 41.91 2.57 7.55
N GLY A 327 42.10 3.63 8.33
CA GLY A 327 42.34 4.98 7.82
C GLY A 327 43.48 5.14 6.83
N GLU A 328 43.38 6.22 6.06
CA GLU A 328 44.52 7.04 5.64
C GLU A 328 44.39 8.40 6.31
#